data_AF-A0A8T4W2F2-F1
#
_entry.id   AF-A0A8T4W2F2-F1
#
_cell.length_a   1.000
_cell.length_b   1.000
_cell.length_c   1.000
_cell.angle_alpha   90.00
_cell.angle_beta   90.00
_cell.angle_gamma   90.00
#
_symmetry.space_group_name_H-M   'P 1'
#
loop_
_entity.id
_entity.type
_entity.pdbx_description
1 polymer ?
#
loop_
_entity_poly.entity_id
_entity_poly.type
_entity_poly.pdbx_seq_one_letter_code
_entity_poly.pdbx_strand_id
1 'polypeptide(L)'
;MGELADRRGLETEVYEPAEDSRLLLEATASEIRDSDRVLEVGTGSGYVASELLSETDPIVIGSDINPHACRRAQERGVESVQADLVRPFRDTVFDVVLFNPPYLPRVEAAEMDDWMEEALTGGETGRAVIEPFIESVG
;
A
#
# COMPACT_ATOMS: atom_id res chain seq x y z
N MET A 1 3.08 -26.37 -9.50
CA MET A 1 3.29 -24.96 -9.92
C MET A 1 2.00 -24.25 -9.59
N GLY A 2 2.03 -23.47 -8.52
CA GLY A 2 0.84 -23.11 -7.73
C GLY A 2 -0.10 -22.12 -8.42
N GLU A 3 -1.37 -22.21 -8.03
CA GLU A 3 -2.52 -21.36 -8.38
C GLU A 3 -2.25 -19.85 -8.44
N LEU A 4 -1.18 -19.36 -7.82
CA LEU A 4 -0.74 -17.96 -7.93
C LEU A 4 -0.24 -17.58 -9.33
N ALA A 5 0.21 -18.52 -10.15
CA ALA A 5 0.67 -18.24 -11.51
C ALA A 5 -0.49 -18.02 -12.50
N ASP A 6 -1.66 -18.61 -12.26
CA ASP A 6 -2.82 -18.55 -13.16
C ASP A 6 -3.63 -17.24 -13.04
N ARG A 7 -3.40 -16.46 -11.97
CA ARG A 7 -3.98 -15.11 -11.81
C ARG A 7 -3.23 -14.01 -12.58
N ARG A 8 -2.13 -14.34 -13.26
CA ARG A 8 -1.27 -13.39 -14.00
C ARG A 8 -1.84 -12.90 -15.35
N GLY A 9 -3.08 -13.27 -15.67
CA GLY A 9 -3.72 -12.98 -16.97
C GLY A 9 -4.71 -11.82 -16.96
N LEU A 10 -4.82 -11.04 -15.88
CA LEU A 10 -5.54 -9.77 -15.88
C LEU A 10 -4.50 -8.66 -15.77
N GLU A 11 -4.34 -7.88 -16.83
CA GLU A 11 -3.60 -6.62 -16.86
C GLU A 11 -4.24 -5.64 -15.87
N THR A 12 -4.02 -5.85 -14.57
CA THR A 12 -4.51 -4.93 -13.54
C THR A 12 -3.37 -4.01 -13.18
N GLU A 13 -3.52 -2.73 -13.50
CA GLU A 13 -2.57 -1.67 -13.16
C GLU A 13 -2.44 -1.46 -11.64
N VAL A 14 -3.22 -2.16 -10.82
CA VAL A 14 -3.28 -1.97 -9.36
C VAL A 14 -3.26 -3.32 -8.67
N TYR A 15 -2.49 -3.43 -7.58
CA TYR A 15 -2.47 -4.63 -6.74
C TYR A 15 -3.82 -4.86 -6.07
N GLU A 16 -4.37 -6.05 -6.27
CA GLU A 16 -5.61 -6.47 -5.64
C GLU A 16 -5.33 -7.03 -4.24
N PRO A 17 -6.22 -6.81 -3.26
CA PRO A 17 -6.01 -7.28 -1.90
C PRO A 17 -5.76 -8.78 -1.83
N ALA A 18 -4.80 -9.18 -1.02
CA ALA A 18 -4.50 -10.57 -0.75
C ALA A 18 -4.33 -10.84 0.75
N GLU A 19 -3.74 -11.98 1.08
CA GLU A 19 -3.56 -12.44 2.46
C GLU A 19 -2.73 -11.44 3.30
N ASP A 20 -1.72 -10.83 2.68
CA ASP A 20 -0.88 -9.79 3.26
C ASP A 20 -1.67 -8.51 3.62
N SER A 21 -2.54 -8.04 2.72
CA SER A 21 -3.43 -6.89 2.98
C SER A 21 -4.37 -7.17 4.14
N ARG A 22 -4.92 -8.39 4.19
CA ARG A 22 -5.83 -8.82 5.25
C ARG A 22 -5.11 -8.95 6.60
N LEU A 23 -3.88 -9.46 6.58
CA LEU A 23 -3.03 -9.53 7.77
C LEU A 23 -2.69 -8.15 8.32
N LEU A 24 -2.37 -7.17 7.45
CA LEU A 24 -2.13 -5.80 7.87
C LEU A 24 -3.35 -5.21 8.58
N LEU A 25 -4.54 -5.33 7.97
CA LEU A 25 -5.79 -4.86 8.56
C LEU A 25 -6.04 -5.51 9.94
N GLU A 26 -5.92 -6.84 10.04
CA GLU A 26 -6.10 -7.57 11.30
C GLU A 26 -5.10 -7.12 12.38
N ALA A 27 -3.86 -6.85 12.00
CA ALA A 27 -2.80 -6.43 12.93
C ALA A 27 -3.01 -5.01 13.45
N THR A 28 -3.75 -4.16 12.72
CA THR A 28 -3.87 -2.73 13.03
C THR A 28 -5.24 -2.32 13.55
N ALA A 29 -6.30 -3.08 13.24
CA ALA A 29 -7.68 -2.72 13.57
C ALA A 29 -7.91 -2.46 15.07
N SER A 30 -7.21 -3.17 15.97
CA SER A 30 -7.34 -2.95 17.42
C SER A 30 -6.48 -1.81 17.97
N GLU A 31 -5.51 -1.32 17.19
CA GLU A 31 -4.56 -0.30 17.62
C GLU A 31 -5.01 1.11 17.20
N ILE A 32 -5.78 1.21 16.11
CA ILE A 32 -6.31 2.47 15.59
C ILE A 32 -7.53 2.90 16.41
N ARG A 33 -7.55 4.16 16.81
CA ARG A 33 -8.60 4.77 17.61
C ARG A 33 -9.43 5.75 16.79
N ASP A 34 -10.61 6.07 17.31
CA ASP A 34 -11.41 7.16 16.76
C ASP A 34 -10.60 8.46 16.72
N SER A 35 -10.75 9.21 15.64
CA SER A 35 -10.03 10.46 15.36
C SER A 35 -8.52 10.34 15.13
N ASP A 36 -7.91 9.15 15.16
CA ASP A 36 -6.50 8.98 14.75
C ASP A 36 -6.34 9.40 13.30
N ARG A 37 -5.22 10.08 12.99
CA ARG A 37 -4.83 10.41 11.63
C ARG A 37 -3.95 9.30 11.09
N VAL A 38 -4.46 8.55 10.14
CA VAL A 38 -3.83 7.37 9.57
C VAL A 38 -3.34 7.68 8.16
N LEU A 39 -2.08 7.36 7.87
CA LEU A 39 -1.56 7.31 6.50
C LEU A 39 -1.37 5.85 6.09
N GLU A 40 -1.96 5.42 4.98
CA GLU A 40 -1.60 4.17 4.32
C GLU A 40 -0.66 4.48 3.15
N VAL A 41 0.61 4.05 3.26
CA VAL A 41 1.59 4.13 2.17
C VAL A 41 1.44 2.92 1.25
N GLY A 42 1.47 3.14 -0.06
CA GLY A 42 1.20 2.09 -1.04
C GLY A 42 -0.24 1.58 -0.95
N THR A 43 -1.23 2.49 -0.89
CA THR A 43 -2.65 2.15 -0.61
C THR A 43 -3.25 1.21 -1.67
N GLY A 44 -2.66 1.10 -2.87
CA GLY A 44 -3.09 0.16 -3.89
C GLY A 44 -4.56 0.34 -4.25
N SER A 45 -5.35 -0.71 -4.12
CA SER A 45 -6.80 -0.65 -4.38
C SER A 45 -7.59 0.17 -3.36
N GLY A 46 -6.99 0.61 -2.25
CA GLY A 46 -7.62 1.31 -1.13
C GLY A 46 -8.37 0.39 -0.16
N TYR A 47 -8.12 -0.93 -0.21
CA TYR A 47 -8.87 -1.90 0.59
C TYR A 47 -8.68 -1.70 2.10
N VAL A 48 -7.44 -1.69 2.61
CA VAL A 48 -7.21 -1.60 4.06
C VAL A 48 -7.75 -0.27 4.60
N ALA A 49 -7.43 0.86 3.94
CA ALA A 49 -7.99 2.16 4.32
C ALA A 49 -9.52 2.18 4.32
N SER A 50 -10.17 1.59 3.31
CA SER A 50 -11.64 1.54 3.23
C SER A 50 -12.26 0.69 4.33
N GLU A 51 -11.64 -0.43 4.70
CA GLU A 51 -12.15 -1.28 5.79
C GLU A 51 -12.00 -0.58 7.14
N LEU A 52 -10.88 0.12 7.38
CA LEU A 52 -10.67 0.92 8.60
C LEU A 52 -11.74 2.00 8.79
N LEU A 53 -12.09 2.70 7.70
CA LEU A 53 -13.18 3.70 7.68
C LEU A 53 -14.57 3.08 7.94
N SER A 54 -14.73 1.76 7.81
CA SER A 54 -16.01 1.07 8.02
C SER A 54 -16.20 0.55 9.45
N GLU A 55 -15.09 0.28 10.16
CA GLU A 55 -15.11 -0.31 11.50
C GLU A 55 -14.90 0.73 12.62
N THR A 56 -14.27 1.87 12.31
CA THR A 56 -13.87 2.92 13.25
C THR A 56 -14.12 4.32 12.65
N ASP A 57 -13.95 5.41 13.41
CA ASP A 57 -14.04 6.80 12.87
C ASP A 57 -12.67 7.54 12.81
N PRO A 58 -11.62 6.99 12.15
CA PRO A 58 -10.34 7.66 11.95
C PRO A 58 -10.37 8.58 10.72
N ILE A 59 -9.35 9.43 10.62
CA ILE A 59 -9.08 10.22 9.43
C ILE A 59 -8.02 9.46 8.62
N VAL A 60 -8.41 8.77 7.55
CA VAL A 60 -7.50 7.95 6.73
C VAL A 60 -7.16 8.64 5.43
N ILE A 61 -5.86 8.75 5.13
CA ILE A 61 -5.33 9.20 3.85
C ILE A 61 -4.51 8.05 3.24
N GLY A 62 -4.83 7.69 2.00
CA GLY A 62 -4.01 6.78 1.19
C GLY A 62 -2.94 7.55 0.41
N SER A 63 -1.80 6.92 0.18
CA SER A 63 -0.78 7.43 -0.72
C SER A 63 -0.23 6.32 -1.59
N ASP A 64 0.05 6.62 -2.85
CA ASP A 64 0.62 5.66 -3.78
C ASP A 64 1.44 6.35 -4.87
N ILE A 65 2.50 5.73 -5.34
CA ILE A 65 3.27 6.24 -6.49
C ILE A 65 2.47 6.08 -7.79
N ASN A 66 1.63 5.05 -7.82
CA ASN A 66 0.81 4.69 -8.96
C ASN A 66 -0.48 5.52 -9.00
N PRO A 67 -0.69 6.34 -10.05
CA PRO A 67 -1.88 7.17 -10.14
C PRO A 67 -3.18 6.36 -10.35
N HIS A 68 -3.08 5.12 -10.85
CA HIS A 68 -4.22 4.21 -11.00
C HIS A 68 -4.70 3.71 -9.63
N ALA A 69 -3.76 3.38 -8.74
CA ALA A 69 -4.04 3.02 -7.35
C ALA A 69 -4.76 4.15 -6.61
N CYS A 70 -4.23 5.38 -6.71
CA CYS A 70 -4.87 6.55 -6.11
C CYS A 70 -6.33 6.73 -6.56
N ARG A 71 -6.62 6.58 -7.87
CA ARG A 71 -7.99 6.65 -8.40
C ARG A 71 -8.87 5.53 -7.85
N ARG A 72 -8.35 4.29 -7.77
CA ARG A 72 -9.09 3.14 -7.21
C ARG A 72 -9.44 3.36 -5.74
N ALA A 73 -8.52 3.88 -4.94
CA ALA A 73 -8.77 4.22 -3.55
C ALA A 73 -9.88 5.29 -3.42
N GLN A 74 -9.84 6.33 -4.27
CA GLN A 74 -10.88 7.38 -4.30
C GLN A 74 -12.26 6.83 -4.69
N GLU A 75 -12.32 5.91 -5.66
CA GLU A 75 -13.57 5.22 -6.02
C GLU A 75 -14.18 4.44 -4.86
N ARG A 76 -13.37 4.02 -3.87
CA ARG A 76 -13.81 3.37 -2.63
C ARG A 76 -14.11 4.34 -1.49
N GLY A 77 -13.96 5.66 -1.72
CA GLY A 77 -14.20 6.67 -0.70
C GLY A 77 -12.99 6.97 0.20
N VAL A 78 -11.80 6.49 -0.16
CA VAL A 78 -10.55 6.82 0.54
C VAL A 78 -9.94 8.08 -0.10
N GLU A 79 -9.70 9.11 0.69
CA GLU A 79 -8.90 10.26 0.23
C GLU A 79 -7.49 9.80 -0.09
N SER A 80 -6.96 10.14 -1.28
CA SER A 80 -5.64 9.67 -1.70
C SER A 80 -4.80 10.72 -2.41
N VAL A 81 -3.48 10.62 -2.25
CA VAL A 81 -2.49 11.50 -2.87
C VAL A 81 -1.45 10.67 -3.62
N GLN A 82 -1.18 11.04 -4.88
CA GLN A 82 -0.06 10.45 -5.60
C GLN A 82 1.26 10.93 -4.99
N ALA A 83 2.05 10.01 -4.45
CA ALA A 83 3.23 10.31 -3.66
C ALA A 83 4.28 9.20 -3.73
N ASP A 84 5.55 9.60 -3.61
CA ASP A 84 6.65 8.69 -3.33
C ASP A 84 6.82 8.58 -1.81
N LEU A 85 6.40 7.43 -1.26
CA LEU A 85 6.40 7.13 0.16
C LEU A 85 5.74 8.27 0.97
N VAL A 86 6.40 8.74 2.03
CA VAL A 86 5.92 9.79 2.92
C VAL A 86 6.39 11.20 2.52
N ARG A 87 7.14 11.33 1.42
CA ARG A 87 7.86 12.57 1.05
C ARG A 87 7.02 13.86 1.02
N PRO A 88 5.76 13.88 0.55
CA PRO A 88 5.00 15.13 0.48
C PRO A 88 4.37 15.55 1.82
N PHE A 89 4.37 14.65 2.82
CA PHE A 89 3.76 14.92 4.10
C PHE A 89 4.76 15.59 5.05
N ARG A 90 4.24 16.43 5.95
CA ARG A 90 5.06 17.04 6.99
C ARG A 90 5.22 16.06 8.15
N ASP A 91 6.31 16.21 8.90
CA ASP A 91 6.54 15.42 10.10
C ASP A 91 5.39 15.58 11.11
N THR A 92 5.13 14.52 11.89
CA THR A 92 4.18 14.51 13.03
C THR A 92 2.73 14.84 12.69
N VAL A 93 2.32 14.74 11.42
CA VAL A 93 0.92 14.98 11.03
C VAL A 93 0.01 13.76 11.20
N PHE A 94 0.59 12.56 11.15
CA PHE A 94 -0.12 11.29 11.31
C PHE A 94 0.23 10.65 12.66
N ASP A 95 -0.78 10.05 13.29
CA ASP A 95 -0.64 9.30 14.53
C ASP A 95 -0.22 7.85 14.23
N VAL A 96 -0.67 7.31 13.09
CA VAL A 96 -0.36 5.95 12.63
C VAL A 96 0.02 5.99 11.15
N VAL A 97 1.10 5.28 10.78
CA VAL A 97 1.50 5.05 9.39
C VAL A 97 1.51 3.55 9.12
N LEU A 98 0.73 3.13 8.13
CA LEU A 98 0.60 1.76 7.67
C LEU A 98 1.36 1.60 6.35
N PHE A 99 1.99 0.44 6.16
CA PHE A 99 2.65 0.13 4.90
C PHE A 99 2.66 -1.37 4.65
N ASN A 100 2.04 -1.81 3.56
CA ASN A 100 2.31 -3.12 2.96
C ASN A 100 3.23 -2.91 1.74
N PRO A 101 4.57 -2.94 1.93
CA PRO A 101 5.51 -2.57 0.88
C PRO A 101 5.61 -3.61 -0.24
N PRO A 102 6.11 -3.24 -1.42
CA PRO A 102 6.65 -4.22 -2.35
C PRO A 102 7.90 -4.88 -1.70
N TYR A 103 7.77 -6.15 -1.32
CA TYR A 103 8.78 -6.87 -0.53
C TYR A 103 9.46 -8.03 -1.26
N LEU A 104 9.05 -8.33 -2.50
CA LEU A 104 9.64 -9.44 -3.25
C LEU A 104 10.99 -9.04 -3.87
N PRO A 105 12.01 -9.91 -3.81
CA PRO A 105 13.21 -9.76 -4.62
C PRO A 105 12.89 -9.73 -6.12
N ARG A 106 13.53 -8.84 -6.86
CA ARG A 106 13.45 -8.79 -8.32
C ARG A 106 13.98 -10.10 -8.91
N VAL A 107 13.22 -10.71 -9.80
CA VAL A 107 13.67 -11.88 -10.58
C VAL A 107 14.01 -11.40 -11.98
N GLU A 108 15.23 -11.64 -12.45
CA GLU A 108 15.75 -11.17 -13.76
C GLU A 108 14.89 -11.59 -14.96
N ALA A 109 14.07 -12.63 -14.82
CA ALA A 109 13.16 -13.10 -15.87
C ALA A 109 11.85 -12.29 -15.99
N ALA A 110 11.58 -11.38 -15.04
CA ALA A 110 10.49 -10.42 -15.13
C ALA A 110 11.05 -9.13 -15.73
N GLU A 111 11.01 -9.06 -17.07
CA GLU A 111 11.12 -7.80 -17.80
C GLU A 111 9.70 -7.37 -18.15
N MET A 112 8.95 -6.83 -17.18
CA MET A 112 7.72 -6.13 -17.48
C MET A 112 7.71 -4.80 -16.74
N ASP A 113 8.01 -3.75 -17.50
CA ASP A 113 7.90 -2.34 -17.13
C ASP A 113 6.40 -1.99 -16.93
N ASP A 114 5.78 -2.59 -15.92
CA ASP A 114 4.35 -2.56 -15.61
C ASP A 114 4.15 -2.30 -14.11
N TRP A 115 3.10 -1.57 -13.79
CA TRP A 115 2.72 -1.17 -12.43
C TRP A 115 2.59 -2.33 -11.46
N MET A 116 2.22 -3.52 -11.96
CA MET A 116 2.16 -4.73 -11.14
C MET A 116 3.54 -5.17 -10.65
N GLU A 117 4.59 -4.99 -11.45
CA GLU A 117 5.95 -5.32 -11.04
C GLU A 117 6.44 -4.38 -9.93
N GLU A 118 6.17 -3.07 -10.06
CA GLU A 118 6.47 -2.07 -9.03
C GLU A 118 5.72 -2.34 -7.72
N ALA A 119 4.46 -2.75 -7.79
CA ALA A 119 3.66 -3.05 -6.61
C ALA A 119 4.13 -4.29 -5.83
N LEU A 120 4.91 -5.16 -6.47
CA LEU A 120 5.38 -6.42 -5.86
C LEU A 120 6.85 -6.39 -5.47
N THR A 121 7.69 -5.66 -6.21
CA THR A 121 9.14 -5.85 -6.20
C THR A 121 9.88 -4.77 -5.41
N GLY A 122 10.52 -5.17 -4.31
CA GLY A 122 11.35 -4.30 -3.46
C GLY A 122 12.82 -4.23 -3.90
N GLY A 123 13.11 -4.32 -5.20
CA GLY A 123 14.49 -4.37 -5.72
C GLY A 123 15.18 -5.72 -5.51
N GLU A 124 16.52 -5.78 -5.65
CA GLU A 124 17.31 -7.02 -5.65
C GLU A 124 17.12 -7.88 -4.39
N THR A 125 16.98 -7.23 -3.23
CA THR A 125 16.83 -7.91 -1.93
C THR A 125 15.39 -7.92 -1.41
N GLY A 126 14.46 -7.23 -2.10
CA GLY A 126 13.11 -6.97 -1.59
C GLY A 126 13.02 -5.83 -0.55
N ARG A 127 14.09 -5.07 -0.33
CA ARG A 127 14.15 -4.03 0.72
C ARG A 127 14.35 -2.60 0.24
N ALA A 128 14.55 -2.39 -1.06
CA ALA A 128 14.90 -1.09 -1.63
C ALA A 128 13.84 0.00 -1.37
N VAL A 129 12.59 -0.38 -1.13
CA VAL A 129 11.50 0.55 -0.77
C VAL A 129 11.30 0.62 0.75
N ILE A 130 11.53 -0.49 1.45
CA ILE A 130 11.36 -0.60 2.91
C ILE A 130 12.41 0.23 3.65
N GLU A 131 13.67 0.18 3.22
CA GLU A 131 14.77 0.87 3.90
C GLU A 131 14.57 2.40 3.91
N PRO A 132 14.32 3.08 2.77
CA PRO A 132 14.05 4.52 2.78
C PRO A 132 12.79 4.89 3.57
N PHE A 133 11.77 4.03 3.57
CA PHE A 133 10.57 4.25 4.37
C PHE A 133 10.90 4.28 5.86
N ILE A 134 11.58 3.25 6.37
CA ILE A 134 11.97 3.17 7.79
C ILE A 134 12.85 4.34 8.20
N GLU A 135 13.77 4.78 7.34
CA GLU A 135 14.60 5.97 7.60
C GLU A 135 13.79 7.28 7.65
N SER A 136 12.62 7.31 7.01
CA SER A 136 11.74 8.47 6.95
C SER A 136 10.67 8.48 8.06
N VAL A 137 10.37 7.34 8.68
CA VAL A 137 9.40 7.23 9.78
C VAL A 137 10.13 7.01 11.12
N GLY A 138 10.29 8.08 11.90
CA GLY A 138 10.98 8.03 13.20
C GLY A 138 11.22 9.38 13.84
#